data_AF-A0A2T4AX99-F1
#
_entry.id   AF-A0A2T4AX99-F1
#
_cell.length_a   1.000
_cell.length_b   1.000
_cell.length_c   1.000
_cell.angle_alpha   90.00
_cell.angle_beta   90.00
_cell.angle_gamma   90.00
#
_symmetry.space_group_name_H-M   'P 1'
#
loop_
_entity.id
_entity.type
_entity.pdbx_description
1 polymer ?
#
loop_
_entity_poly.entity_id
_entity_poly.type
_entity_poly.pdbx_seq_one_letter_code
_entity_poly.pdbx_strand_id
1 'polypeptide(L)'
;MTAINVLPQTQRALKIVGPNAVSVNSSAPLPDIEPTDILVRVICVSINPVDGKAADMSPQLGATSGTDFSGVVVALGADVEADDWRERNNMNSVKIGDRVFGGVFGNDPLRPHNGAFADYVAVPARLVWHIPDGIDFATAATMGAAIATVGLSLFNYLGLPLPSKTSSNGASSNKPAVLVYGGGTGTGSMAIQVLREAGLPVITTCSAASSKHVLQLGAEAWFDYKSPTCGADIREHTNDSLAFALDCITDTVSMGICYEALGSAGGRYVALDAFPVRGHTRRSVIPEWVCTPTQFGKAIRWTPPYDLEPRPYDLKCAELWYVVAQRLIDQGLIAPHPLEKRSGGLAAVPEGMEEVRRGQIKGKKLVYTIVDSEPIAASA
;
A
#
# COMPACT_ATOMS: atom_id res chain seq x y z
N MET A 1 12.28 -9.62 -31.99
CA MET A 1 13.07 -10.39 -31.01
C MET A 1 14.14 -9.48 -30.43
N THR A 2 13.97 -9.06 -29.19
CA THR A 2 15.10 -8.74 -28.31
C THR A 2 14.72 -9.35 -26.99
N ALA A 3 15.04 -10.64 -26.82
CA ALA A 3 15.25 -11.16 -25.48
C ALA A 3 16.20 -10.18 -24.79
N ILE A 4 15.85 -9.70 -23.60
CA ILE A 4 16.76 -8.87 -22.80
C ILE A 4 17.85 -9.83 -22.29
N ASN A 5 18.75 -10.25 -23.19
CA ASN A 5 19.88 -11.12 -22.82
C ASN A 5 20.97 -10.32 -22.10
N VAL A 6 20.88 -8.99 -22.10
CA VAL A 6 21.79 -8.09 -21.37
C VAL A 6 20.95 -6.95 -20.81
N LEU A 7 20.93 -6.82 -19.48
CA LEU A 7 20.36 -5.65 -18.81
C LEU A 7 21.15 -4.39 -19.23
N PRO A 8 20.50 -3.22 -19.33
CA PRO A 8 21.24 -1.99 -19.62
C PRO A 8 22.21 -1.67 -18.48
N GLN A 9 23.20 -0.80 -18.73
CA GLN A 9 24.14 -0.34 -17.70
C GLN A 9 23.56 0.77 -16.83
N THR A 10 22.61 1.53 -17.37
CA THR A 10 21.94 2.64 -16.70
C THR A 10 20.44 2.63 -17.03
N GLN A 11 19.69 3.42 -16.29
CA GLN A 11 18.24 3.59 -16.45
C GLN A 11 17.82 5.04 -16.20
N ARG A 12 16.60 5.38 -16.63
CA ARG A 12 15.95 6.59 -16.15
C ARG A 12 15.38 6.33 -14.75
N ALA A 13 15.56 7.29 -13.86
CA ALA A 13 15.02 7.23 -12.51
C ALA A 13 14.70 8.63 -12.00
N LEU A 14 13.61 8.77 -11.25
CA LEU A 14 13.26 9.99 -10.54
C LEU A 14 14.03 10.02 -9.21
N LYS A 15 15.00 10.91 -9.11
CA LYS A 15 15.94 11.02 -7.98
C LYS A 15 15.56 12.15 -7.05
N ILE A 16 15.74 11.93 -5.75
CA ILE A 16 15.67 12.99 -4.74
C ILE A 16 16.89 13.90 -4.93
N VAL A 17 16.65 15.20 -5.13
CA VAL A 17 17.71 16.21 -5.33
C VAL A 17 17.69 17.31 -4.26
N GLY A 18 16.73 17.27 -3.36
CA GLY A 18 16.60 18.17 -2.23
C GLY A 18 15.30 17.91 -1.45
N PRO A 19 15.08 18.63 -0.33
CA PRO A 19 13.82 18.60 0.38
C PRO A 19 12.66 18.96 -0.57
N ASN A 20 11.65 18.10 -0.66
CA ASN A 20 10.53 18.20 -1.62
C ASN A 20 10.92 18.29 -3.10
N ALA A 21 12.18 18.01 -3.47
CA ALA A 21 12.66 18.20 -4.82
C ALA A 21 13.10 16.87 -5.43
N VAL A 22 12.52 16.55 -6.58
CA VAL A 22 12.85 15.37 -7.36
C VAL A 22 13.12 15.75 -8.82
N SER A 23 14.04 15.05 -9.47
CA SER A 23 14.34 15.27 -10.89
C SER A 23 14.64 13.95 -11.59
N VAL A 24 14.35 13.90 -12.90
CA VAL A 24 14.69 12.74 -13.71
C VAL A 24 16.20 12.73 -13.97
N ASN A 25 16.86 11.65 -13.58
CA ASN A 25 18.19 11.31 -14.05
C ASN A 25 18.05 10.29 -15.18
N SER A 26 18.61 10.59 -16.35
CA SER A 26 18.53 9.72 -17.55
C SER A 26 19.56 8.59 -17.59
N SER A 27 20.54 8.61 -16.68
CA SER A 27 21.66 7.66 -16.63
C SER A 27 21.95 7.21 -15.20
N ALA A 28 20.90 6.93 -14.42
CA ALA A 28 21.03 6.40 -13.07
C ALA A 28 21.49 4.93 -13.09
N PRO A 29 22.19 4.45 -12.05
CA PRO A 29 22.47 3.02 -11.89
C PRO A 29 21.18 2.19 -11.78
N LEU A 30 21.25 0.92 -12.20
CA LEU A 30 20.21 -0.07 -11.86
C LEU A 30 20.23 -0.36 -10.35
N PRO A 31 19.11 -0.83 -9.77
CA PRO A 31 19.13 -1.34 -8.41
C PRO A 31 19.97 -2.63 -8.34
N ASP A 32 20.65 -2.83 -7.21
CA ASP A 32 21.24 -4.12 -6.89
C ASP A 32 20.12 -5.16 -6.73
N ILE A 33 20.31 -6.34 -7.32
CA ILE A 33 19.41 -7.48 -7.19
C ILE A 33 19.96 -8.37 -6.08
N GLU A 34 19.25 -8.45 -4.95
CA GLU A 34 19.62 -9.39 -3.89
C GLU A 34 19.28 -10.83 -4.28
N PRO A 35 19.85 -11.86 -3.62
CA PRO A 35 19.63 -13.26 -3.99
C PRO A 35 18.15 -13.67 -4.06
N THR A 36 17.29 -13.08 -3.23
CA THR A 36 15.84 -13.36 -3.17
C THR A 36 14.98 -12.36 -3.95
N ASP A 37 15.59 -11.37 -4.59
CA ASP A 37 14.88 -10.35 -5.37
C ASP A 37 14.60 -10.85 -6.79
N ILE A 38 13.56 -10.29 -7.40
CA ILE A 38 13.39 -10.25 -8.85
C ILE A 38 13.65 -8.83 -9.35
N LEU A 39 14.10 -8.70 -10.59
CA LEU A 39 14.14 -7.41 -11.28
C LEU A 39 12.92 -7.29 -12.20
N VAL A 40 12.19 -6.19 -12.05
CA VAL A 40 11.00 -5.88 -12.84
C VAL A 40 11.29 -4.67 -13.72
N ARG A 41 11.04 -4.80 -15.03
CA ARG A 41 10.94 -3.65 -15.94
C ARG A 41 9.58 -3.00 -15.73
N VAL A 42 9.58 -1.84 -15.10
CA VAL A 42 8.37 -1.12 -14.71
C VAL A 42 7.66 -0.60 -15.94
N ILE A 43 6.35 -0.79 -16.05
CA ILE A 43 5.50 -0.27 -17.14
C ILE A 43 4.68 0.93 -16.66
N CYS A 44 4.05 0.79 -15.50
CA CYS A 44 3.24 1.85 -14.88
C CYS A 44 3.65 2.06 -13.42
N VAL A 45 3.57 3.32 -12.98
CA VAL A 45 3.78 3.72 -11.57
C VAL A 45 2.57 4.50 -11.06
N SER A 46 2.32 4.43 -9.75
CA SER A 46 1.28 5.23 -9.09
C SER A 46 1.86 6.10 -7.99
N ILE A 47 1.25 7.27 -7.79
CA ILE A 47 1.66 8.20 -6.75
C ILE A 47 0.94 7.89 -5.44
N ASN A 48 1.68 7.88 -4.35
CA ASN A 48 1.21 7.83 -2.97
C ASN A 48 1.59 9.11 -2.22
N PRO A 49 0.84 9.49 -1.15
CA PRO A 49 1.23 10.59 -0.28
C PRO A 49 2.64 10.41 0.30
N VAL A 50 3.05 9.16 0.59
CA VAL A 50 4.39 8.86 1.14
C VAL A 50 5.53 9.28 0.20
N ASP A 51 5.33 9.25 -1.12
CA ASP A 51 6.39 9.60 -2.07
C ASP A 51 6.79 11.08 -1.92
N GLY A 52 5.81 11.96 -1.70
CA GLY A 52 6.04 13.37 -1.43
C GLY A 52 6.48 13.65 0.00
N LYS A 53 5.86 12.99 0.99
CA LYS A 53 6.18 13.14 2.41
C LYS A 53 7.60 12.68 2.76
N ALA A 54 8.05 11.54 2.21
CA ALA A 54 9.39 11.02 2.47
C ALA A 54 10.47 11.94 1.89
N ALA A 55 10.25 12.49 0.69
CA ALA A 55 11.13 13.49 0.08
C ALA A 55 11.20 14.80 0.87
N ASP A 56 10.22 15.09 1.72
CA ASP A 56 10.20 16.26 2.61
C ASP A 56 10.90 15.97 3.95
N MET A 57 10.40 14.94 4.64
CA MET A 57 10.73 14.66 6.04
C MET A 57 12.06 13.91 6.22
N SER A 58 12.49 13.16 5.20
CA SER A 58 13.76 12.44 5.22
C SER A 58 14.39 12.35 3.82
N PRO A 59 14.76 13.49 3.21
CA PRO A 59 15.32 13.51 1.86
C PRO A 59 16.67 12.78 1.81
N GLN A 60 16.74 11.70 1.03
CA GLN A 60 17.99 10.98 0.76
C GLN A 60 18.52 11.39 -0.61
N LEU A 61 19.46 12.34 -0.65
CA LEU A 61 19.99 12.87 -1.91
C LEU A 61 20.55 11.75 -2.80
N GLY A 62 20.10 11.71 -4.06
CA GLY A 62 20.46 10.68 -5.03
C GLY A 62 19.65 9.38 -4.94
N ALA A 63 18.80 9.22 -3.92
CA ALA A 63 17.93 8.07 -3.80
C ALA A 63 16.85 8.05 -4.90
N THR A 64 16.48 6.86 -5.39
CA THR A 64 15.32 6.70 -6.30
C THR A 64 14.02 6.84 -5.50
N SER A 65 13.10 7.69 -5.96
CA SER A 65 11.78 7.89 -5.34
C SER A 65 10.76 6.85 -5.82
N GLY A 66 9.58 6.86 -5.21
CA GLY A 66 8.42 6.09 -5.65
C GLY A 66 8.25 4.75 -4.96
N THR A 67 6.99 4.45 -4.64
CA THR A 67 6.58 3.23 -3.94
C THR A 67 5.95 2.21 -4.88
N ASP A 68 4.95 2.62 -5.66
CA ASP A 68 4.08 1.72 -6.42
C ASP A 68 4.55 1.49 -7.85
N PHE A 69 4.58 0.22 -8.27
CA PHE A 69 4.89 -0.18 -9.63
C PHE A 69 3.99 -1.33 -10.12
N SER A 70 3.93 -1.47 -11.44
CA SER A 70 3.57 -2.70 -12.13
C SER A 70 4.48 -2.88 -13.34
N GLY A 71 4.78 -4.11 -13.73
CA GLY A 71 5.65 -4.37 -14.86
C GLY A 71 5.91 -5.84 -15.13
N VAL A 72 6.97 -6.10 -15.88
CA VAL A 72 7.34 -7.44 -16.35
C VAL A 72 8.63 -7.90 -15.69
N VAL A 73 8.68 -9.12 -15.18
CA VAL A 73 9.90 -9.71 -14.61
C VAL A 73 10.93 -9.94 -15.72
N VAL A 74 12.16 -9.45 -15.53
CA VAL A 74 13.24 -9.52 -16.53
C VAL A 74 14.51 -10.21 -16.02
N ALA A 75 14.68 -10.35 -14.72
CA ALA A 75 15.77 -11.13 -14.12
C ALA A 75 15.36 -11.67 -12.75
N LEU A 76 16.03 -12.73 -12.30
CA LEU A 76 15.83 -13.37 -11.00
C LEU A 76 17.14 -13.33 -10.22
N GLY A 77 17.05 -13.12 -8.91
CA GLY A 77 18.15 -13.32 -7.97
C GLY A 77 18.50 -14.81 -7.86
N ALA A 78 19.72 -15.08 -7.37
CA ALA A 78 20.31 -16.42 -7.37
C ALA A 78 19.50 -17.48 -6.61
N ASP A 79 18.72 -17.08 -5.61
CA ASP A 79 17.98 -17.99 -4.72
C ASP A 79 16.50 -18.14 -5.12
N VAL A 80 15.99 -17.30 -6.04
CA VAL A 80 14.56 -17.24 -6.36
C VAL A 80 14.03 -18.57 -6.92
N GLU A 81 14.78 -19.20 -7.82
CA GLU A 81 14.35 -20.48 -8.43
C GLU A 81 14.40 -21.65 -7.45
N ALA A 82 15.28 -21.59 -6.45
CA ALA A 82 15.43 -22.64 -5.44
C ALA A 82 14.47 -22.48 -4.25
N ASP A 83 13.89 -21.30 -4.05
CA ASP A 83 12.98 -21.00 -2.96
C ASP A 83 11.55 -21.51 -3.22
N ASP A 84 11.24 -22.68 -2.67
CA ASP A 84 9.93 -23.33 -2.76
C ASP A 84 8.82 -22.68 -1.90
N TRP A 85 9.10 -21.56 -1.22
CA TRP A 85 8.15 -20.94 -0.29
C TRP A 85 6.82 -20.58 -0.95
N ARG A 86 6.84 -20.05 -2.17
CA ARG A 86 5.60 -19.69 -2.89
C ARG A 86 4.75 -20.92 -3.17
N GLU A 87 5.37 -22.00 -3.65
CA GLU A 87 4.70 -23.26 -3.95
C GLU A 87 4.10 -23.88 -2.69
N ARG A 88 4.86 -23.93 -1.58
CA ARG A 88 4.36 -24.41 -0.28
C ARG A 88 3.19 -23.61 0.28
N ASN A 89 3.03 -22.36 -0.15
CA ASN A 89 1.92 -21.48 0.23
C ASN A 89 0.84 -21.38 -0.85
N ASN A 90 0.82 -22.28 -1.83
CA ASN A 90 -0.18 -22.32 -2.91
C ASN A 90 -0.23 -21.00 -3.72
N MET A 91 0.94 -20.42 -3.96
CA MET A 91 1.16 -19.31 -4.89
C MET A 91 1.96 -19.80 -6.10
N ASN A 92 1.77 -19.16 -7.26
CA ASN A 92 2.58 -19.42 -8.43
C ASN A 92 4.02 -18.94 -8.21
N SER A 93 5.01 -19.75 -8.60
CA SER A 93 6.43 -19.36 -8.68
C SER A 93 6.59 -18.19 -9.65
N VAL A 94 7.53 -17.29 -9.38
CA VAL A 94 7.79 -16.11 -10.23
C VAL A 94 8.79 -16.47 -11.31
N LYS A 95 8.52 -16.08 -12.56
CA LYS A 95 9.36 -16.36 -13.73
C LYS A 95 9.58 -15.11 -14.57
N ILE A 96 10.67 -15.11 -15.35
CA ILE A 96 10.91 -14.08 -16.36
C ILE A 96 9.74 -14.07 -17.34
N GLY A 97 9.24 -12.87 -17.65
CA GLY A 97 8.05 -12.66 -18.48
C GLY A 97 6.74 -12.49 -17.69
N ASP A 98 6.73 -12.81 -16.39
CA ASP A 98 5.53 -12.63 -15.57
C ASP A 98 5.15 -11.16 -15.45
N ARG A 99 3.84 -10.90 -15.52
CA ARG A 99 3.24 -9.60 -15.23
C ARG A 99 3.02 -9.48 -13.72
N VAL A 100 3.66 -8.51 -13.09
CA VAL A 100 3.65 -8.37 -11.62
C VAL A 100 3.41 -6.92 -11.19
N PHE A 101 2.92 -6.75 -9.96
CA PHE A 101 2.80 -5.43 -9.32
C PHE A 101 3.10 -5.53 -7.82
N GLY A 102 3.43 -4.39 -7.22
CA GLY A 102 3.76 -4.32 -5.80
C GLY A 102 4.17 -2.93 -5.36
N GLY A 103 4.64 -2.85 -4.13
CA GLY A 103 5.25 -1.66 -3.56
C GLY A 103 6.70 -1.94 -3.15
N VAL A 104 7.58 -0.95 -3.28
CA VAL A 104 8.95 -0.97 -2.73
C VAL A 104 9.18 0.20 -1.77
N PHE A 105 10.25 0.12 -0.99
CA PHE A 105 10.68 1.24 -0.16
C PHE A 105 11.44 2.25 -1.01
N GLY A 106 10.73 3.20 -1.62
CA GLY A 106 11.35 4.34 -2.30
C GLY A 106 12.00 5.31 -1.31
N ASN A 107 12.99 6.09 -1.76
CA ASN A 107 13.78 6.96 -0.90
C ASN A 107 14.50 6.19 0.24
N ASP A 108 14.91 4.95 -0.02
CA ASP A 108 15.63 4.09 0.93
C ASP A 108 17.12 4.48 1.02
N PRO A 109 17.62 4.92 2.18
CA PRO A 109 19.05 5.18 2.37
C PRO A 109 19.93 3.94 2.21
N LEU A 110 19.40 2.73 2.47
CA LEU A 110 20.14 1.47 2.41
C LEU A 110 20.15 0.86 1.00
N ARG A 111 19.20 1.25 0.14
CA ARG A 111 19.14 0.85 -1.28
C ARG A 111 18.87 2.09 -2.16
N PRO A 112 19.79 3.06 -2.23
CA PRO A 112 19.55 4.37 -2.86
C PRO A 112 19.27 4.30 -4.37
N HIS A 113 19.52 3.17 -5.02
CA HIS A 113 19.21 3.00 -6.44
C HIS A 113 17.87 2.29 -6.68
N ASN A 114 17.20 1.81 -5.64
CA ASN A 114 15.93 1.10 -5.72
C ASN A 114 14.75 2.00 -5.31
N GLY A 115 13.77 2.11 -6.20
CA GLY A 115 12.53 2.86 -6.01
C GLY A 115 11.67 2.71 -7.26
N ALA A 116 10.34 2.80 -7.10
CA ALA A 116 9.41 2.46 -8.18
C ALA A 116 9.41 3.46 -9.35
N PHE A 117 9.79 4.72 -9.12
CA PHE A 117 9.83 5.75 -10.17
C PHE A 117 11.12 5.64 -10.99
N ALA A 118 11.35 4.48 -11.58
CA ALA A 118 12.49 4.16 -12.44
C ALA A 118 12.11 3.13 -13.50
N ASP A 119 12.94 2.95 -14.54
CA ASP A 119 12.68 1.95 -15.59
C ASP A 119 12.74 0.50 -15.03
N TYR A 120 13.54 0.27 -13.98
CA TYR A 120 13.69 -1.03 -13.31
C TYR A 120 13.62 -0.90 -11.80
N VAL A 121 12.99 -1.89 -11.17
CA VAL A 121 12.85 -1.98 -9.71
C VAL A 121 13.15 -3.41 -9.25
N ALA A 122 13.86 -3.54 -8.13
CA ALA A 122 14.13 -4.83 -7.48
C ALA A 122 13.19 -5.03 -6.28
N VAL A 123 12.59 -6.20 -6.17
CA VAL A 123 11.61 -6.54 -5.11
C VAL A 123 11.76 -8.00 -4.69
N PRO A 124 11.61 -8.35 -3.39
CA PRO A 124 11.66 -9.74 -2.96
C PRO A 124 10.59 -10.59 -3.66
N ALA A 125 10.96 -11.76 -4.19
CA ALA A 125 10.05 -12.64 -4.93
C ALA A 125 8.81 -13.08 -4.11
N ARG A 126 8.94 -13.12 -2.77
CA ARG A 126 7.82 -13.42 -1.85
C ARG A 126 6.86 -12.26 -1.64
N LEU A 127 7.31 -11.02 -1.87
CA LEU A 127 6.58 -9.79 -1.59
C LEU A 127 6.20 -9.05 -2.88
N VAL A 128 5.72 -9.81 -3.85
CA VAL A 128 5.16 -9.32 -5.11
C VAL A 128 3.92 -10.13 -5.48
N TRP A 129 2.97 -9.48 -6.16
CA TRP A 129 1.77 -10.11 -6.69
C TRP A 129 1.83 -10.26 -8.20
N HIS A 130 1.30 -11.36 -8.71
CA HIS A 130 1.00 -11.55 -10.12
C HIS A 130 -0.22 -10.71 -10.51
N ILE A 131 -0.17 -10.10 -11.69
CA ILE A 131 -1.32 -9.40 -12.28
C ILE A 131 -2.24 -10.43 -12.95
N PRO A 132 -3.51 -10.56 -12.54
CA PRO A 132 -4.48 -11.41 -13.24
C PRO A 132 -4.74 -10.93 -14.68
N ASP A 133 -5.12 -11.85 -15.57
CA ASP A 133 -5.35 -11.55 -17.00
C ASP A 133 -6.35 -10.39 -17.25
N GLY A 134 -7.32 -10.21 -16.37
CA GLY A 134 -8.34 -9.15 -16.46
C GLY A 134 -7.93 -7.77 -15.93
N ILE A 135 -6.72 -7.62 -15.38
CA ILE A 135 -6.24 -6.36 -14.80
C ILE A 135 -5.10 -5.82 -15.67
N ASP A 136 -5.21 -4.56 -16.11
CA ASP A 136 -4.14 -3.89 -16.87
C ASP A 136 -3.02 -3.36 -15.93
N PHE A 137 -1.85 -3.05 -16.48
CA PHE A 137 -0.72 -2.53 -15.69
C PHE A 137 -1.08 -1.24 -14.94
N ALA A 138 -1.81 -0.32 -15.58
CA ALA A 138 -2.16 0.95 -14.94
C ALA A 138 -3.09 0.74 -13.73
N THR A 139 -4.04 -0.18 -13.80
CA THR A 139 -4.88 -0.58 -12.68
C THR A 139 -4.05 -1.25 -11.59
N ALA A 140 -3.24 -2.24 -11.94
CA ALA A 140 -2.41 -2.97 -10.98
C ALA A 140 -1.43 -2.06 -10.21
N ALA A 141 -0.82 -1.08 -10.90
CA ALA A 141 0.09 -0.12 -10.28
C ALA A 141 -0.56 0.70 -9.16
N THR A 142 -1.89 0.82 -9.09
CA THR A 142 -2.55 1.62 -8.03
C THR A 142 -2.80 0.83 -6.74
N MET A 143 -2.50 -0.46 -6.70
CA MET A 143 -2.93 -1.37 -5.64
C MET A 143 -1.84 -1.68 -4.61
N GLY A 144 -0.55 -1.69 -5.01
CA GLY A 144 0.56 -2.26 -4.24
C GLY A 144 0.67 -1.79 -2.78
N ALA A 145 0.94 -0.50 -2.59
CA ALA A 145 1.13 0.12 -1.29
C ALA A 145 -0.14 0.04 -0.44
N ALA A 146 -1.32 0.22 -1.04
CA ALA A 146 -2.59 0.18 -0.32
C ALA A 146 -2.85 -1.23 0.25
N ILE A 147 -2.67 -2.28 -0.56
CA ILE A 147 -2.87 -3.67 -0.12
C ILE A 147 -1.84 -4.07 0.93
N ALA A 148 -0.56 -3.76 0.72
CA ALA A 148 0.50 -4.04 1.71
C ALA A 148 0.21 -3.37 3.06
N THR A 149 -0.17 -2.10 3.02
CA THR A 149 -0.49 -1.31 4.22
C THR A 149 -1.69 -1.91 4.96
N VAL A 150 -2.78 -2.23 4.25
CA VAL A 150 -3.96 -2.86 4.86
C VAL A 150 -3.60 -4.16 5.58
N GLY A 151 -2.78 -5.02 4.96
CA GLY A 151 -2.37 -6.28 5.57
C GLY A 151 -1.69 -6.11 6.91
N LEU A 152 -0.66 -5.26 6.96
CA LEU A 152 0.03 -4.99 8.22
C LEU A 152 -0.90 -4.31 9.23
N SER A 153 -1.61 -3.26 8.83
CA SER A 153 -2.49 -2.50 9.72
C SER A 153 -3.57 -3.38 10.37
N LEU A 154 -4.25 -4.22 9.58
CA LEU A 154 -5.36 -5.02 10.10
C LEU A 154 -4.89 -6.23 10.91
N PHE A 155 -3.89 -6.96 10.43
CA PHE A 155 -3.57 -8.27 11.01
C PHE A 155 -2.46 -8.22 12.06
N ASN A 156 -1.43 -7.39 11.86
CA ASN A 156 -0.36 -7.24 12.83
C ASN A 156 -0.70 -6.18 13.89
N TYR A 157 -1.10 -4.98 13.45
CA TYR A 157 -1.31 -3.83 14.34
C TYR A 157 -2.71 -3.75 14.93
N LEU A 158 -3.78 -4.17 14.26
CA LEU A 158 -5.11 -4.31 14.90
C LEU A 158 -5.33 -5.71 15.47
N GLY A 159 -4.53 -6.70 15.08
CA GLY A 159 -4.61 -8.07 15.60
C GLY A 159 -5.86 -8.82 15.14
N LEU A 160 -6.42 -8.42 14.00
CA LEU A 160 -7.60 -9.06 13.42
C LEU A 160 -7.20 -10.38 12.73
N PRO A 161 -8.15 -11.33 12.55
CA PRO A 161 -7.87 -12.56 11.83
C PRO A 161 -7.75 -12.31 10.31
N LEU A 162 -6.83 -13.02 9.66
CA LEU A 162 -6.73 -13.07 8.20
C LEU A 162 -8.02 -13.66 7.58
N PRO A 163 -8.45 -13.19 6.39
CA PRO A 163 -9.56 -13.78 5.65
C PRO A 163 -9.39 -15.28 5.38
N SER A 164 -10.32 -16.11 5.88
CA SER A 164 -10.35 -17.56 5.64
C SER A 164 -11.32 -17.95 4.52
N LYS A 165 -11.04 -19.06 3.82
CA LYS A 165 -11.91 -19.64 2.75
C LYS A 165 -13.33 -19.96 3.23
N THR A 166 -13.53 -20.17 4.53
CA THR A 166 -14.82 -20.58 5.12
C THR A 166 -15.72 -19.42 5.53
N SER A 167 -15.32 -18.17 5.26
CA SER A 167 -16.03 -16.96 5.71
C SER A 167 -17.24 -16.58 4.84
N SER A 168 -17.62 -17.43 3.87
CA SER A 168 -18.70 -17.18 2.90
C SER A 168 -20.11 -17.15 3.48
N ASN A 169 -20.27 -17.33 4.79
CA ASN A 169 -21.51 -17.02 5.48
C ASN A 169 -21.35 -15.61 6.04
N GLY A 170 -22.16 -14.67 5.54
CA GLY A 170 -22.05 -13.21 5.78
C GLY A 170 -21.80 -12.79 7.23
N ALA A 171 -21.40 -11.53 7.42
CA ALA A 171 -21.02 -10.95 8.71
C ALA A 171 -21.88 -11.52 9.86
N SER A 172 -21.27 -12.35 10.71
CA SER A 172 -21.95 -12.84 11.89
C SER A 172 -22.18 -11.64 12.80
N SER A 173 -23.43 -11.40 13.20
CA SER A 173 -23.86 -10.28 14.05
C SER A 173 -23.16 -10.20 15.41
N ASN A 174 -22.32 -11.19 15.76
CA ASN A 174 -21.59 -11.27 17.01
C ASN A 174 -20.10 -10.89 16.87
N LYS A 175 -19.61 -10.52 15.68
CA LYS A 175 -18.23 -10.06 15.50
C LYS A 175 -18.13 -8.56 15.77
N PRO A 176 -17.03 -8.09 16.40
CA PRO A 176 -16.83 -6.67 16.66
C PRO A 176 -16.70 -5.91 15.33
N ALA A 177 -17.41 -4.78 15.22
CA ALA A 177 -17.26 -3.87 14.10
C ALA A 177 -15.88 -3.21 14.09
N VAL A 178 -15.42 -2.83 12.90
CA VAL A 178 -14.19 -2.08 12.70
C VAL A 178 -14.52 -0.75 12.04
N LEU A 179 -14.04 0.35 12.63
CA LEU A 179 -14.10 1.66 12.02
C LEU A 179 -12.93 1.84 11.04
N VAL A 180 -13.24 2.14 9.79
CA VAL A 180 -12.28 2.65 8.81
C VAL A 180 -12.52 4.15 8.65
N TYR A 181 -11.73 4.97 9.33
CA TYR A 181 -11.78 6.41 9.14
C TYR A 181 -11.07 6.79 7.84
N GLY A 182 -11.77 7.50 6.95
CA GLY A 182 -11.26 7.84 5.63
C GLY A 182 -11.44 6.74 4.58
N GLY A 183 -12.60 6.09 4.54
CA GLY A 183 -12.94 5.01 3.59
C GLY A 183 -12.85 5.40 2.11
N GLY A 184 -12.94 6.71 1.82
CA GLY A 184 -12.77 7.23 0.45
C GLY A 184 -11.33 7.34 -0.03
N THR A 185 -10.33 7.01 0.82
CA THR A 185 -8.91 6.97 0.44
C THR A 185 -8.57 5.66 -0.28
N GLY A 186 -7.42 5.61 -0.96
CA GLY A 186 -6.93 4.38 -1.58
C GLY A 186 -6.83 3.23 -0.58
N THR A 187 -6.15 3.44 0.55
CA THR A 187 -6.02 2.44 1.61
C THR A 187 -7.34 2.12 2.29
N GLY A 188 -8.16 3.13 2.61
CA GLY A 188 -9.46 2.92 3.25
C GLY A 188 -10.42 2.09 2.39
N SER A 189 -10.44 2.32 1.08
CA SER A 189 -11.26 1.54 0.15
C SER A 189 -10.83 0.07 0.06
N MET A 190 -9.53 -0.22 0.19
CA MET A 190 -9.01 -1.58 0.28
C MET A 190 -9.36 -2.21 1.63
N ALA A 191 -9.21 -1.46 2.74
CA ALA A 191 -9.50 -1.93 4.09
C ALA A 191 -10.96 -2.40 4.23
N ILE A 192 -11.91 -1.63 3.69
CA ILE A 192 -13.34 -1.99 3.72
C ILE A 192 -13.57 -3.36 3.08
N GLN A 193 -13.00 -3.60 1.90
CA GLN A 193 -13.17 -4.86 1.17
C GLN A 193 -12.50 -6.02 1.90
N VAL A 194 -11.29 -5.83 2.40
CA VAL A 194 -10.55 -6.87 3.14
C VAL A 194 -11.26 -7.25 4.43
N LEU A 195 -11.81 -6.28 5.17
CA LEU A 195 -12.59 -6.53 6.38
C LEU A 195 -13.90 -7.27 6.06
N ARG A 196 -14.59 -6.91 4.98
CA ARG A 196 -15.76 -7.64 4.48
C ARG A 196 -15.40 -9.10 4.20
N GLU A 197 -14.28 -9.37 3.51
CA GLU A 197 -13.80 -10.72 3.23
C GLU A 197 -13.32 -11.48 4.50
N ALA A 198 -12.92 -10.76 5.55
CA ALA A 198 -12.71 -11.34 6.89
C ALA A 198 -14.03 -11.61 7.64
N GLY A 199 -15.17 -11.24 7.05
CA GLY A 199 -16.51 -11.32 7.62
C GLY A 199 -16.67 -10.45 8.85
N LEU A 200 -16.00 -9.29 8.90
CA LEU A 200 -16.11 -8.29 9.97
C LEU A 200 -17.04 -7.15 9.53
N PRO A 201 -17.98 -6.69 10.40
CA PRO A 201 -18.77 -5.50 10.13
C PRO A 201 -17.89 -4.27 9.97
N VAL A 202 -18.16 -3.46 8.95
CA VAL A 202 -17.35 -2.27 8.65
C VAL A 202 -18.20 -1.01 8.76
N ILE A 203 -17.75 -0.10 9.61
CA ILE A 203 -18.27 1.26 9.68
C ILE A 203 -17.21 2.18 9.10
N THR A 204 -17.60 3.20 8.33
CA THR A 204 -16.62 4.10 7.73
C THR A 204 -17.01 5.56 7.80
N THR A 205 -16.00 6.42 7.77
CA THR A 205 -16.18 7.84 7.50
C THR A 205 -15.61 8.21 6.14
N CYS A 206 -16.31 9.05 5.39
CA CYS A 206 -15.77 9.67 4.18
C CYS A 206 -16.61 10.90 3.79
N SER A 207 -16.25 11.58 2.71
CA SER A 207 -17.10 12.64 2.17
C SER A 207 -18.41 12.08 1.63
N ALA A 208 -19.47 12.91 1.60
CA ALA A 208 -20.74 12.55 0.97
C ALA A 208 -20.58 12.13 -0.51
N ALA A 209 -19.61 12.70 -1.24
CA ALA A 209 -19.31 12.33 -2.61
C ALA A 209 -18.77 10.89 -2.75
N SER A 210 -18.17 10.34 -1.69
CA SER A 210 -17.60 8.99 -1.67
C SER A 210 -18.52 7.96 -1.02
N SER A 211 -19.63 8.37 -0.39
CA SER A 211 -20.49 7.48 0.43
C SER A 211 -21.04 6.31 -0.36
N LYS A 212 -21.59 6.55 -1.56
CA LYS A 212 -22.11 5.50 -2.43
C LYS A 212 -21.04 4.46 -2.77
N HIS A 213 -19.82 4.91 -3.05
CA HIS A 213 -18.73 4.01 -3.41
C HIS A 213 -18.32 3.14 -2.21
N VAL A 214 -18.10 3.72 -1.03
CA VAL A 214 -17.68 2.94 0.15
C VAL A 214 -18.73 1.92 0.62
N LEU A 215 -20.02 2.24 0.48
CA LEU A 215 -21.11 1.30 0.74
C LEU A 215 -21.11 0.15 -0.27
N GLN A 216 -20.86 0.43 -1.55
CA GLN A 216 -20.72 -0.61 -2.59
C GLN A 216 -19.52 -1.53 -2.34
N LEU A 217 -18.45 -1.03 -1.71
CA LEU A 217 -17.29 -1.83 -1.35
C LEU A 217 -17.56 -2.78 -0.16
N GLY A 218 -18.61 -2.52 0.62
CA GLY A 218 -19.02 -3.39 1.74
C GLY A 218 -19.06 -2.73 3.11
N ALA A 219 -18.98 -1.39 3.20
CA ALA A 219 -19.29 -0.72 4.45
C ALA A 219 -20.79 -0.90 4.78
N GLU A 220 -21.09 -1.25 6.03
CA GLU A 220 -22.48 -1.40 6.52
C GLU A 220 -23.10 -0.05 6.86
N ALA A 221 -22.27 0.88 7.35
CA ALA A 221 -22.68 2.25 7.66
C ALA A 221 -21.61 3.26 7.27
N TRP A 222 -22.06 4.44 6.87
CA TRP A 222 -21.21 5.58 6.54
C TRP A 222 -21.62 6.82 7.35
N PHE A 223 -20.62 7.57 7.81
CA PHE A 223 -20.79 8.84 8.52
C PHE A 223 -19.98 9.95 7.86
N ASP A 224 -20.57 11.15 7.78
CA ASP A 224 -19.84 12.34 7.31
C ASP A 224 -18.85 12.80 8.39
N TYR A 225 -17.56 12.72 8.08
CA TYR A 225 -16.50 13.13 8.99
C TYR A 225 -16.52 14.62 9.35
N LYS A 226 -17.27 15.44 8.59
CA LYS A 226 -17.48 16.86 8.89
C LYS A 226 -18.57 17.11 9.93
N SER A 227 -19.37 16.09 10.28
CA SER A 227 -20.36 16.23 11.34
C SER A 227 -19.65 16.48 12.68
N PRO A 228 -20.04 17.51 13.45
CA PRO A 228 -19.45 17.76 14.77
C PRO A 228 -19.74 16.64 15.77
N THR A 229 -20.74 15.79 15.50
CA THR A 229 -21.11 14.63 16.32
C THR A 229 -20.65 13.30 15.72
N CYS A 230 -19.82 13.31 14.66
CA CYS A 230 -19.47 12.10 13.91
C CYS A 230 -19.00 10.94 14.81
N GLY A 231 -18.09 11.20 15.76
CA GLY A 231 -17.60 10.17 16.68
C GLY A 231 -18.68 9.67 17.63
N ALA A 232 -19.44 10.60 18.22
CA ALA A 232 -20.56 10.26 19.11
C ALA A 232 -21.64 9.42 18.40
N ASP A 233 -22.01 9.79 17.17
CA ASP A 233 -23.01 9.09 16.36
C ASP A 233 -22.55 7.66 16.02
N ILE A 234 -21.25 7.46 15.73
CA ILE A 234 -20.67 6.13 15.51
C ILE A 234 -20.70 5.30 16.81
N ARG A 235 -20.37 5.89 17.95
CA ARG A 235 -20.43 5.20 19.24
C ARG A 235 -21.84 4.76 19.58
N GLU A 236 -22.84 5.63 19.36
CA GLU A 236 -24.25 5.30 19.53
C GLU A 236 -24.67 4.18 18.58
N HIS A 237 -24.33 4.28 17.29
CA HIS A 237 -24.63 3.25 16.29
C HIS A 237 -24.06 1.87 16.66
N THR A 238 -22.88 1.84 17.29
CA THR A 238 -22.21 0.61 17.74
C THR A 238 -22.62 0.16 19.13
N ASN A 239 -23.62 0.80 19.76
CA ASN A 239 -24.03 0.53 21.14
C ASN A 239 -22.84 0.54 22.11
N ASP A 240 -21.94 1.52 21.96
CA ASP A 240 -20.75 1.70 22.80
C ASP A 240 -19.78 0.49 22.78
N SER A 241 -19.84 -0.35 21.74
CA SER A 241 -19.06 -1.60 21.64
C SER A 241 -17.91 -1.57 20.63
N LEU A 242 -17.69 -0.47 19.90
CA LEU A 242 -16.62 -0.37 18.92
C LEU A 242 -15.23 -0.49 19.57
N ALA A 243 -14.46 -1.51 19.18
CA ALA A 243 -13.15 -1.81 19.78
C ALA A 243 -11.96 -1.60 18.83
N PHE A 244 -12.19 -1.36 17.54
CA PHE A 244 -11.11 -1.24 16.54
C PHE A 244 -11.34 -0.05 15.62
N ALA A 245 -10.31 0.77 15.44
CA ALA A 245 -10.30 1.88 14.50
C ALA A 245 -9.00 1.88 13.67
N LEU A 246 -9.15 1.92 12.35
CA LEU A 246 -8.08 2.18 11.38
C LEU A 246 -8.24 3.62 10.87
N ASP A 247 -7.26 4.48 11.13
CA ASP A 247 -7.25 5.86 10.68
C ASP A 247 -6.38 6.05 9.43
N CYS A 248 -7.04 6.22 8.28
CA CYS A 248 -6.39 6.40 6.98
C CYS A 248 -6.01 7.87 6.67
N ILE A 249 -6.22 8.80 7.62
CA ILE A 249 -5.92 10.23 7.46
C ILE A 249 -4.80 10.66 8.41
N THR A 250 -4.87 10.26 9.69
CA THR A 250 -3.81 10.46 10.68
C THR A 250 -3.45 11.94 10.93
N ASP A 251 -4.47 12.72 11.25
CA ASP A 251 -4.33 14.06 11.82
C ASP A 251 -5.03 14.15 13.19
N THR A 252 -4.92 15.29 13.86
CA THR A 252 -5.52 15.48 15.19
C THR A 252 -7.05 15.33 15.17
N VAL A 253 -7.72 15.70 14.07
CA VAL A 253 -9.18 15.69 13.96
C VAL A 253 -9.68 14.26 13.77
N SER A 254 -9.08 13.52 12.85
CA SER A 254 -9.36 12.11 12.57
C SER A 254 -9.09 11.22 13.77
N MET A 255 -7.96 11.41 14.46
CA MET A 255 -7.68 10.72 15.71
C MET A 255 -8.72 11.05 16.78
N GLY A 256 -9.11 12.32 16.92
CA GLY A 256 -10.16 12.75 17.85
C GLY A 256 -11.49 12.06 17.61
N ILE A 257 -11.95 12.02 16.35
CA ILE A 257 -13.19 11.34 15.96
C ILE A 257 -13.09 9.83 16.20
N CYS A 258 -11.96 9.19 15.89
CA CYS A 258 -11.77 7.77 16.18
C CYS A 258 -11.84 7.48 17.69
N TYR A 259 -11.24 8.33 18.52
CA TYR A 259 -11.25 8.19 19.98
C TYR A 259 -12.64 8.40 20.58
N GLU A 260 -13.41 9.32 20.01
CA GLU A 260 -14.81 9.53 20.35
C GLU A 260 -15.69 8.38 19.84
N ALA A 261 -15.42 7.78 18.69
CA ALA A 261 -16.16 6.63 18.18
C ALA A 261 -15.93 5.33 18.99
N LEU A 262 -14.70 5.10 19.47
CA LEU A 262 -14.39 3.90 20.26
C LEU A 262 -15.24 3.82 21.54
N GLY A 263 -15.73 2.62 21.85
CA GLY A 263 -16.58 2.34 23.00
C GLY A 263 -15.91 2.64 24.34
N SER A 264 -16.70 2.82 25.41
CA SER A 264 -16.21 3.20 26.75
C SER A 264 -15.18 2.23 27.32
N ALA A 265 -15.32 0.93 27.02
CA ALA A 265 -14.37 -0.12 27.40
C ALA A 265 -12.95 0.06 26.82
N GLY A 266 -12.79 0.88 25.79
CA GLY A 266 -11.52 1.09 25.11
C GLY A 266 -11.40 0.26 23.83
N GLY A 267 -10.17 0.12 23.32
CA GLY A 267 -9.94 -0.56 22.06
C GLY A 267 -8.55 -0.33 21.48
N ARG A 268 -8.35 -0.70 20.22
CA ARG A 268 -7.12 -0.44 19.47
C ARG A 268 -7.37 0.61 18.40
N TYR A 269 -6.46 1.55 18.32
CA TYR A 269 -6.41 2.57 17.27
C TYR A 269 -5.12 2.36 16.48
N VAL A 270 -5.23 2.20 15.17
CA VAL A 270 -4.08 2.09 14.27
C VAL A 270 -4.14 3.21 13.25
N ALA A 271 -3.09 4.00 13.19
CA ALA A 271 -2.93 5.06 12.19
C ALA A 271 -2.02 4.60 11.04
N LEU A 272 -2.18 5.21 9.87
CA LEU A 272 -1.31 4.98 8.71
C LEU A 272 -0.02 5.81 8.73
N ASP A 273 0.13 6.70 9.70
CA ASP A 273 1.29 7.57 9.84
C ASP A 273 1.64 7.81 11.33
N ALA A 274 2.81 8.38 11.60
CA ALA A 274 3.14 8.80 12.96
C ALA A 274 2.20 9.94 13.41
N PHE A 275 1.67 9.84 14.64
CA PHE A 275 0.79 10.84 15.24
C PHE A 275 1.39 11.41 16.52
N PRO A 276 1.03 12.66 16.90
CA PRO A 276 1.52 13.25 18.14
C PRO A 276 0.94 12.54 19.36
N VAL A 277 1.80 12.14 20.30
CA VAL A 277 1.39 11.48 21.57
C VAL A 277 0.36 12.29 22.36
N ARG A 278 0.36 13.62 22.23
CA ARG A 278 -0.64 14.50 22.86
C ARG A 278 -2.08 14.25 22.39
N GLY A 279 -2.27 13.63 21.22
CA GLY A 279 -3.58 13.20 20.73
C GLY A 279 -4.14 11.97 21.45
N HIS A 280 -3.30 11.21 22.16
CA HIS A 280 -3.72 10.06 22.95
C HIS A 280 -4.34 10.52 24.29
N THR A 281 -5.66 10.64 24.32
CA THR A 281 -6.41 11.21 25.46
C THR A 281 -7.10 10.16 26.34
N ARG A 282 -7.14 8.89 25.92
CA ARG A 282 -7.85 7.81 26.62
C ARG A 282 -6.93 6.63 26.92
N ARG A 283 -6.63 6.40 28.20
CA ARG A 283 -5.76 5.28 28.66
C ARG A 283 -6.26 3.88 28.28
N SER A 284 -7.57 3.72 28.06
CA SER A 284 -8.16 2.44 27.64
C SER A 284 -8.03 2.16 26.14
N VAL A 285 -7.53 3.13 25.35
CA VAL A 285 -7.24 2.93 23.93
C VAL A 285 -5.76 2.64 23.77
N ILE A 286 -5.39 1.61 23.01
CA ILE A 286 -3.99 1.30 22.67
C ILE A 286 -3.72 1.88 21.29
N PRO A 287 -2.92 2.96 21.17
CA PRO A 287 -2.62 3.55 19.88
C PRO A 287 -1.32 3.02 19.28
N GLU A 288 -1.38 2.65 18.00
CA GLU A 288 -0.24 2.22 17.20
C GLU A 288 -0.27 2.88 15.82
N TRP A 289 0.85 2.84 15.10
CA TRP A 289 0.90 3.26 13.70
C TRP A 289 1.75 2.29 12.90
N VAL A 290 1.37 2.08 11.64
CA VAL A 290 2.09 1.21 10.73
C VAL A 290 3.18 1.97 9.98
N CYS A 291 4.35 1.36 9.85
CA CYS A 291 5.40 1.81 8.93
C CYS A 291 5.54 0.76 7.83
N THR A 292 4.75 0.83 6.76
CA THR A 292 4.67 -0.25 5.75
C THR A 292 6.02 -0.76 5.21
N PRO A 293 7.07 0.07 5.02
CA PRO A 293 8.40 -0.42 4.63
C PRO A 293 8.99 -1.50 5.54
N THR A 294 8.59 -1.61 6.81
CA THR A 294 9.05 -2.68 7.72
C THR A 294 8.65 -4.08 7.24
N GLN A 295 7.69 -4.20 6.30
CA GLN A 295 7.31 -5.47 5.67
C GLN A 295 8.49 -6.21 5.03
N PHE A 296 9.55 -5.50 4.64
CA PHE A 296 10.73 -6.12 4.02
C PHE A 296 11.69 -6.75 5.05
N GLY A 297 11.39 -6.65 6.36
CA GLY A 297 12.21 -7.20 7.44
C GLY A 297 13.58 -6.55 7.57
N LYS A 298 13.78 -5.37 6.98
CA LYS A 298 15.00 -4.57 7.06
C LYS A 298 14.82 -3.36 7.95
N ALA A 299 15.93 -2.78 8.37
CA ALA A 299 15.91 -1.53 9.11
C ALA A 299 15.44 -0.39 8.21
N ILE A 300 14.70 0.56 8.79
CA ILE A 300 14.31 1.82 8.15
C ILE A 300 15.22 2.90 8.70
N ARG A 301 15.95 3.60 7.82
CA ARG A 301 16.91 4.65 8.21
C ARG A 301 16.46 6.06 7.81
N TRP A 302 15.15 6.28 7.83
CA TRP A 302 14.58 7.62 7.73
C TRP A 302 14.75 8.41 9.02
N THR A 303 14.56 9.72 8.95
CA THR A 303 14.60 10.62 10.11
C THR A 303 13.59 10.14 11.16
N PRO A 304 13.93 10.15 12.47
CA PRO A 304 12.97 9.88 13.54
C PRO A 304 11.66 10.67 13.37
N PRO A 305 10.49 10.07 13.63
CA PRO A 305 10.27 8.80 14.32
C PRO A 305 10.29 7.54 13.42
N TYR A 306 10.70 7.67 12.16
CA TYR A 306 10.70 6.56 11.19
C TYR A 306 12.00 5.76 11.15
N ASP A 307 13.02 6.12 11.93
CA ASP A 307 14.20 5.27 12.14
C ASP A 307 13.80 4.06 12.98
N LEU A 308 13.73 2.90 12.36
CA LEU A 308 13.21 1.68 12.96
C LEU A 308 14.17 0.51 12.73
N GLU A 309 14.48 -0.23 13.79
CA GLU A 309 15.16 -1.52 13.67
C GLU A 309 14.31 -2.54 12.90
N PRO A 310 14.93 -3.58 12.32
CA PRO A 310 14.21 -4.64 11.64
C PRO A 310 13.05 -5.18 12.48
N ARG A 311 11.89 -5.38 11.85
CA ARG A 311 10.69 -5.95 12.48
C ARG A 311 10.34 -7.31 11.86
N PRO A 312 10.93 -8.41 12.34
CA PRO A 312 10.68 -9.74 11.77
C PRO A 312 9.20 -10.18 11.78
N TYR A 313 8.41 -9.71 12.74
CA TYR A 313 6.98 -9.99 12.80
C TYR A 313 6.20 -9.30 11.68
N ASP A 314 6.62 -8.10 11.26
CA ASP A 314 6.02 -7.39 10.13
C ASP A 314 6.30 -8.14 8.83
N LEU A 315 7.54 -8.62 8.63
CA LEU A 315 7.88 -9.49 7.49
C LEU A 315 7.04 -10.77 7.48
N LYS A 316 6.95 -11.47 8.61
CA LYS A 316 6.16 -12.70 8.72
C LYS A 316 4.67 -12.45 8.42
N CYS A 317 4.12 -11.35 8.92
CA CYS A 317 2.73 -10.96 8.62
C CYS A 317 2.57 -10.63 7.13
N ALA A 318 3.51 -9.91 6.54
CA ALA A 318 3.49 -9.57 5.12
C ALA A 318 3.52 -10.82 4.25
N GLU A 319 4.46 -11.74 4.48
CA GLU A 319 4.54 -13.02 3.76
C GLU A 319 3.19 -13.77 3.78
N LEU A 320 2.56 -13.93 4.95
CA LEU A 320 1.25 -14.58 5.05
C LEU A 320 0.14 -13.78 4.35
N TRP A 321 0.15 -12.45 4.48
CA TRP A 321 -0.83 -11.59 3.86
C TRP A 321 -0.75 -11.63 2.33
N TYR A 322 0.46 -11.65 1.76
CA TYR A 322 0.65 -11.65 0.31
C TYR A 322 -0.01 -12.87 -0.35
N VAL A 323 0.02 -14.03 0.32
CA VAL A 323 -0.70 -15.25 -0.11
C VAL A 323 -2.21 -15.00 -0.16
N VAL A 324 -2.77 -14.45 0.91
CA VAL A 324 -4.21 -14.19 1.02
C VAL A 324 -4.65 -13.13 0.02
N ALA A 325 -3.90 -12.03 -0.08
CA ALA A 325 -4.16 -10.94 -1.01
C ALA A 325 -4.14 -11.43 -2.47
N GLN A 326 -3.14 -12.22 -2.88
CA GLN A 326 -3.10 -12.81 -4.23
C GLN A 326 -4.41 -13.56 -4.53
N ARG A 327 -4.83 -14.44 -3.61
CA ARG A 327 -6.08 -15.21 -3.76
C ARG A 327 -7.31 -14.30 -3.92
N LEU A 328 -7.42 -13.26 -3.10
CA LEU A 328 -8.56 -12.33 -3.16
C LEU A 328 -8.58 -11.56 -4.49
N ILE A 329 -7.41 -11.22 -5.01
CA ILE A 329 -7.24 -10.50 -6.29
C ILE A 329 -7.56 -11.43 -7.46
N ASP A 330 -7.06 -12.66 -7.46
CA ASP A 330 -7.34 -13.68 -8.48
C ASP A 330 -8.84 -14.00 -8.57
N GLN A 331 -9.54 -13.97 -7.43
CA GLN A 331 -10.98 -14.22 -7.34
C GLN A 331 -11.83 -12.98 -7.66
N GLY A 332 -11.21 -11.81 -7.89
CA GLY A 332 -11.93 -10.56 -8.14
C GLY A 332 -12.71 -10.04 -6.93
N LEU A 333 -12.35 -10.45 -5.71
CA LEU A 333 -13.02 -10.04 -4.47
C LEU A 333 -12.58 -8.66 -3.98
N ILE A 334 -11.45 -8.17 -4.49
CA ILE A 334 -10.95 -6.80 -4.25
C ILE A 334 -10.98 -6.04 -5.56
N ALA A 335 -11.80 -5.00 -5.61
CA ALA A 335 -11.82 -4.02 -6.69
C ALA A 335 -10.74 -2.96 -6.49
N PRO A 336 -10.06 -2.51 -7.57
CA PRO A 336 -9.10 -1.41 -7.52
C PRO A 336 -9.78 -0.09 -7.12
N HIS A 337 -9.02 0.81 -6.50
CA HIS A 337 -9.48 2.18 -6.25
C HIS A 337 -9.64 2.92 -7.60
N PRO A 338 -10.57 3.89 -7.73
CA PRO A 338 -10.64 4.71 -8.94
C PRO A 338 -9.28 5.33 -9.27
N LEU A 339 -8.98 5.42 -10.57
CA LEU A 339 -7.68 5.90 -11.05
C LEU A 339 -7.82 6.95 -12.14
N GLU A 340 -6.82 7.80 -12.24
CA GLU A 340 -6.65 8.76 -13.33
C GLU A 340 -5.33 8.47 -14.04
N LYS A 341 -5.43 8.03 -15.29
CA LYS A 341 -4.27 7.80 -16.16
C LYS A 341 -3.75 9.15 -16.66
N ARG A 342 -2.44 9.37 -16.53
CA ARG A 342 -1.74 10.55 -17.04
C ARG A 342 -0.62 10.18 -17.99
N SER A 343 -0.32 11.09 -18.90
CA SER A 343 0.78 11.00 -19.87
C SER A 343 2.01 11.78 -19.40
N GLY A 344 3.13 11.63 -20.12
CA GLY A 344 4.38 12.36 -19.86
C GLY A 344 5.44 11.56 -19.10
N GLY A 345 5.17 10.30 -18.79
CA GLY A 345 6.13 9.37 -18.17
C GLY A 345 6.69 9.88 -16.85
N LEU A 346 7.92 9.47 -16.52
CA LEU A 346 8.61 9.87 -15.28
C LEU A 346 8.74 11.40 -15.11
N ALA A 347 8.85 12.15 -16.21
CA ALA A 347 9.00 13.60 -16.17
C ALA A 347 7.75 14.34 -15.66
N ALA A 348 6.57 13.73 -15.77
CA ALA A 348 5.31 14.31 -15.32
C ALA A 348 4.90 13.88 -13.89
N VAL A 349 5.61 12.92 -13.29
CA VAL A 349 5.36 12.44 -11.92
C VAL A 349 5.55 13.54 -10.87
N PRO A 350 6.58 14.43 -10.92
CA PRO A 350 6.78 15.46 -9.90
C PRO A 350 5.59 16.42 -9.73
N GLU A 351 4.94 16.80 -10.83
CA GLU A 351 3.73 17.64 -10.79
C GLU A 351 2.58 16.91 -10.10
N GLY A 352 2.35 15.64 -10.45
CA GLY A 352 1.33 14.81 -9.78
C GLY A 352 1.60 14.62 -8.29
N MET A 353 2.88 14.52 -7.88
CA MET A 353 3.25 14.46 -6.46
C MET A 353 2.84 15.73 -5.72
N GLU A 354 3.02 16.90 -6.34
CA GLU A 354 2.59 18.19 -5.77
C GLU A 354 1.07 18.32 -5.68
N GLU A 355 0.32 17.87 -6.68
CA GLU A 355 -1.14 17.86 -6.63
C GLU A 355 -1.68 16.95 -5.52
N VAL A 356 -1.08 15.77 -5.33
CA VAL A 356 -1.40 14.86 -4.22
C VAL A 356 -1.06 15.52 -2.88
N ARG A 357 0.12 16.13 -2.75
CA ARG A 357 0.55 16.85 -1.54
C ARG A 357 -0.43 17.99 -1.17
N ARG A 358 -0.93 18.72 -2.16
CA ARG A 358 -1.92 19.82 -1.99
C ARG A 358 -3.35 19.34 -1.75
N GLY A 359 -3.61 18.03 -1.75
CA GLY A 359 -4.97 17.48 -1.59
C GLY A 359 -5.91 17.79 -2.76
N GLN A 360 -5.36 18.05 -3.95
CA GLN A 360 -6.13 18.34 -5.16
C GLN A 360 -6.69 17.06 -5.80
N ILE A 361 -6.03 15.91 -5.55
CA ILE A 361 -6.48 14.60 -5.98
C ILE A 361 -7.40 14.00 -4.92
N LYS A 362 -8.68 13.82 -5.27
CA LYS A 362 -9.72 13.31 -4.36
C LYS A 362 -10.39 12.06 -4.92
N GLY A 363 -10.47 11.01 -4.10
CA GLY A 363 -11.17 9.76 -4.42
C GLY A 363 -10.63 9.02 -5.64
N LYS A 364 -9.35 9.22 -5.97
CA LYS A 364 -8.67 8.56 -7.08
C LYS A 364 -7.17 8.46 -6.85
N LYS A 365 -6.52 7.51 -7.52
CA LYS A 365 -5.05 7.35 -7.59
C LYS A 365 -4.54 7.86 -8.94
N LEU A 366 -3.47 8.65 -8.93
CA LEU A 366 -2.77 9.01 -10.17
C LEU A 366 -1.90 7.83 -10.63
N VAL A 367 -1.91 7.55 -11.92
CA VAL A 367 -1.06 6.53 -12.54
C VAL A 367 -0.47 7.03 -13.84
N TYR A 368 0.79 6.68 -14.07
CA TYR A 368 1.57 7.08 -15.24
C TYR A 368 2.14 5.84 -15.90
N THR A 369 1.93 5.72 -17.21
CA THR A 369 2.73 4.80 -18.04
C THR A 369 4.10 5.44 -18.25
N ILE A 370 5.17 4.73 -17.88
CA ILE A 370 6.53 5.28 -17.93
C ILE A 370 7.43 4.66 -19.00
N VAL A 371 6.96 3.61 -19.67
CA VAL A 371 7.66 2.99 -20.81
C VAL A 371 6.92 3.29 -22.11
N ASP A 372 7.67 3.60 -23.16
CA ASP A 372 7.11 3.95 -24.47
C ASP A 372 6.59 2.72 -25.27
N SER A 373 6.85 1.48 -24.80
CA SER A 373 6.31 0.22 -25.35
C SER A 373 6.45 -0.97 -24.38
N GLU A 374 5.47 -1.89 -24.36
CA GLU A 374 5.55 -3.15 -23.60
C GLU A 374 6.66 -4.06 -24.15
N PRO A 375 7.44 -4.75 -23.30
CA PRO A 375 8.31 -5.84 -23.75
C PRO A 375 7.42 -6.97 -24.26
N ILE A 376 7.49 -7.25 -25.56
CA ILE A 376 6.82 -8.41 -26.14
C ILE A 376 7.47 -9.66 -25.54
N ALA A 377 6.69 -10.46 -24.80
CA ALA A 377 7.14 -11.75 -24.28
C ALA A 377 7.67 -12.62 -25.44
N ALA A 378 8.81 -13.27 -25.23
CA ALA A 378 9.30 -14.26 -26.19
C ALA A 378 8.27 -15.40 -26.25
N SER A 379 7.60 -15.54 -27.39
CA SER A 379 6.83 -16.75 -27.70
C SER A 379 7.79 -17.94 -27.62
N ALA A 380 7.48 -18.90 -26.74
CA ALA A 380 8.22 -20.15 -26.58
C ALA A 380 8.26 -20.97 -27.87
#